data_AF-A0A0A6UM84-F1
#
_entry.id   AF-A0A0A6UM84-F1
#
_cell.length_a   1.000
_cell.length_b   1.000
_cell.length_c   1.000
_cell.angle_alpha   90.00
_cell.angle_beta   90.00
_cell.angle_gamma   90.00
#
_symmetry.space_group_name_H-M   'P 1'
#
loop_
_entity.id
_entity.type
_entity.pdbx_description
1 polymer ?
#
loop_
_entity_poly.entity_id
_entity_poly.type
_entity_poly.pdbx_seq_one_letter_code
_entity_poly.pdbx_strand_id
1 'polypeptide(L)' 'MNPLTALSGLTGGASRRPVGWQMQLRVDHVVNQVMQTHRGRPEDDIKLEIQDQLRVYGVVPNKRQIAQYASAISALPPGR' A
#
# COMPACT_ATOMS: atom_id res chain seq x y z
N MET A 1 -20.31 7.11 -35.79
CA MET A 1 -20.52 6.93 -34.34
C MET A 1 -19.24 6.34 -33.77
N ASN A 2 -18.44 7.13 -33.06
CA ASN A 2 -17.12 6.74 -32.58
C ASN A 2 -17.25 5.97 -31.24
N PRO A 3 -16.72 4.74 -31.11
CA PRO A 3 -16.79 3.96 -29.87
C PRO A 3 -15.93 4.53 -28.72
N LEU A 4 -15.18 5.60 -28.97
CA LEU A 4 -14.32 6.24 -27.98
C LEU A 4 -15.08 7.14 -26.99
N THR A 5 -16.30 7.57 -27.31
CA THR A 5 -17.13 8.35 -26.37
C THR A 5 -17.77 7.47 -25.30
N ALA A 6 -17.84 6.15 -25.49
CA ALA A 6 -18.35 5.21 -24.49
C ALA A 6 -17.36 4.97 -23.33
N LEU A 7 -16.07 5.23 -23.54
CA LEU A 7 -15.06 5.11 -22.48
C LEU A 7 -15.07 6.29 -21.50
N SER A 8 -15.64 7.44 -21.88
CA SER A 8 -15.90 8.56 -20.96
C SER A 8 -17.06 8.28 -20.00
N GLY A 9 -17.84 7.20 -20.22
CA GLY A 9 -18.89 6.75 -19.31
C GLY A 9 -18.40 5.83 -18.18
N LEU A 10 -17.22 5.20 -18.32
CA LEU A 10 -16.61 4.39 -17.26
C LEU A 10 -15.87 5.25 -16.22
N THR A 11 -15.71 6.55 -16.47
CA THR A 11 -15.35 7.51 -15.42
C THR A 11 -16.58 7.98 -14.62
N GLY A 12 -17.79 7.54 -15.01
CA GLY A 12 -19.08 7.80 -14.33
C GLY A 12 -19.30 7.06 -13.01
N GLY A 13 -18.24 6.45 -12.46
CA GLY A 13 -18.16 5.95 -11.09
C GLY A 13 -17.15 6.72 -10.23
N ALA A 14 -16.68 7.89 -10.66
CA ALA A 14 -15.85 8.80 -9.87
C ALA A 14 -16.65 9.54 -8.78
N SER A 15 -17.63 8.86 -8.18
CA SER A 15 -18.33 9.30 -6.97
C SER A 15 -17.30 9.40 -5.85
N ARG A 16 -16.72 10.59 -5.68
CA ARG A 16 -15.91 11.03 -4.53
C ARG A 16 -15.18 9.88 -3.85
N ARG A 17 -14.18 9.29 -4.51
CA ARG A 17 -13.29 8.40 -3.77
C ARG A 17 -12.65 9.28 -2.66
N PRO A 18 -12.94 9.04 -1.37
CA PRO A 18 -12.58 9.97 -0.30
C PRO A 18 -11.07 10.17 -0.29
N VAL A 19 -10.54 11.35 0.04
CA VAL A 19 -9.08 11.65 -0.01
C VAL A 19 -8.22 10.53 0.64
N GLY A 20 -8.74 9.84 1.65
CA GLY A 20 -8.11 8.67 2.27
C GLY A 20 -7.93 7.42 1.38
N TRP A 21 -8.69 7.27 0.29
CA TRP A 21 -8.60 6.13 -0.64
C TRP A 21 -7.25 6.10 -1.37
N GLN A 22 -6.73 7.27 -1.77
CA GLN A 22 -5.42 7.36 -2.42
C GLN A 22 -4.30 7.03 -1.44
N MET A 23 -4.46 7.44 -0.17
CA MET A 23 -3.52 7.08 0.89
C MET A 23 -3.55 5.57 1.14
N GLN A 24 -4.74 4.96 1.17
CA GLN A 24 -4.89 3.53 1.38
C GLN A 24 -4.25 2.70 0.25
N LEU A 25 -4.38 3.12 -1.01
CA LEU A 25 -3.68 2.48 -2.13
C LEU A 25 -2.15 2.56 -1.99
N ARG A 26 -1.63 3.72 -1.58
CA ARG A 26 -0.18 3.89 -1.37
C ARG A 26 0.33 2.99 -0.25
N VAL A 27 -0.43 2.88 0.84
CA VAL A 27 -0.10 1.97 1.95
C VAL A 27 -0.11 0.52 1.48
N ASP A 28 -1.16 0.10 0.78
CA ASP A 28 -1.27 -1.27 0.26
C ASP A 28 -0.12 -1.61 -0.69
N HIS A 29 0.26 -0.68 -1.57
CA HIS A 29 1.39 -0.85 -2.48
C HIS A 29 2.72 -1.06 -1.73
N VAL A 30 3.02 -0.21 -0.74
CA VAL A 30 4.23 -0.33 0.09
C VAL A 30 4.23 -1.65 0.87
N VAL A 31 3.12 -2.00 1.51
CA VAL A 31 3.00 -3.26 2.26
C VAL A 31 3.23 -4.46 1.34
N ASN A 32 2.67 -4.47 0.14
CA ASN A 32 2.88 -5.53 -0.85
C ASN A 32 4.32 -5.58 -1.38
N GLN A 33 4.99 -4.44 -1.55
CA GLN A 33 6.41 -4.38 -1.91
C GLN A 33 7.29 -4.97 -0.80
N VAL A 34 7.05 -4.56 0.46
CA VAL A 34 7.81 -5.02 1.63
C VAL A 34 7.53 -6.49 1.92
N MET A 35 6.30 -6.97 1.73
CA MET A 35 5.97 -8.39 1.78
C MET A 35 6.82 -9.24 0.84
N GLN A 36 7.09 -8.76 -0.38
CA GLN A 36 7.84 -9.53 -1.37
C GLN A 36 9.35 -9.51 -1.10
N THR A 37 9.86 -8.39 -0.60
CA THR A 37 11.31 -8.14 -0.46
C THR A 37 11.87 -8.44 0.93
N HIS A 38 11.04 -8.34 1.98
CA HIS A 38 11.44 -8.41 3.39
C HIS A 38 10.68 -9.50 4.19
N ARG A 39 9.93 -10.40 3.53
CA ARG A 39 9.33 -11.58 4.19
C ARG A 39 10.36 -12.40 4.97
N GLY A 40 10.00 -12.77 6.20
CA GLY A 40 10.88 -13.53 7.11
C GLY A 40 12.02 -12.71 7.74
N ARG A 41 12.08 -11.39 7.54
CA ARG A 41 12.99 -10.50 8.28
C ARG A 41 12.42 -10.14 9.66
N PRO A 42 13.24 -9.64 10.60
CA PRO A 42 12.75 -9.17 11.89
C PRO A 42 11.77 -8.00 11.72
N GLU A 43 10.78 -7.93 12.62
CA GLU A 43 9.76 -6.88 12.59
C GLU A 43 10.34 -5.47 12.56
N ASP A 44 11.43 -5.20 13.27
CA ASP A 44 12.04 -3.88 13.34
C ASP A 44 12.58 -3.40 11.98
N ASP A 45 13.21 -4.29 11.21
CA ASP A 45 13.66 -3.98 9.84
C ASP A 45 12.46 -3.70 8.92
N ILE A 46 11.40 -4.50 9.05
CA ILE A 46 10.17 -4.32 8.26
C ILE A 46 9.47 -3.01 8.64
N LYS A 47 9.45 -2.64 9.93
CA LYS A 47 8.86 -1.37 10.41
C LYS A 47 9.59 -0.18 9.81
N LEU A 48 10.91 -0.20 9.82
CA LEU A 48 11.74 0.86 9.26
C LEU A 48 11.51 1.01 7.74
N GLU A 49 11.49 -0.11 7.01
CA GLU A 49 11.28 -0.10 5.56
C GLU A 49 9.90 0.43 5.17
N ILE A 50 8.83 -0.06 5.81
CA ILE A 50 7.46 0.45 5.56
C ILE A 50 7.40 1.95 5.89
N GLN A 51 8.02 2.37 6.99
CA GLN A 51 8.00 3.77 7.39
C GLN A 51 8.71 4.67 6.37
N ASP A 52 9.87 4.26 5.86
CA ASP A 52 10.63 5.02 4.88
C ASP A 52 9.88 5.14 3.56
N GLN A 53 9.39 4.01 3.02
CA GLN A 53 8.65 4.01 1.76
C GLN A 53 7.34 4.82 1.86
N LEU A 54 6.60 4.73 2.96
CA LEU A 54 5.38 5.55 3.13
C LEU A 54 5.69 7.06 3.11
N ARG A 55 6.83 7.48 3.69
CA ARG A 55 7.25 8.90 3.64
C ARG A 55 7.59 9.34 2.21
N VAL A 56 8.23 8.49 1.41
CA VAL A 56 8.52 8.78 -0.02
C VAL A 56 7.23 9.08 -0.78
N TYR A 57 6.14 8.36 -0.47
CA TYR A 57 4.83 8.59 -1.07
C TYR A 57 4.01 9.72 -0.39
N GLY A 58 4.61 10.50 0.52
CA GLY A 58 3.93 11.59 1.23
C GLY A 58 2.80 11.13 2.15
N VAL A 59 2.81 9.86 2.57
CA VAL A 59 1.83 9.30 3.51
C VAL A 59 2.41 9.38 4.91
N VAL A 60 1.67 9.99 5.85
CA VAL A 60 2.07 10.02 7.25
C VAL A 60 1.87 8.62 7.85
N PRO A 61 2.95 7.96 8.31
CA PRO A 61 2.86 6.60 8.80
C PRO A 61 2.14 6.52 10.15
N ASN A 62 1.09 5.70 10.24
CA ASN A 62 0.46 5.36 11.52
C ASN A 62 1.25 4.23 12.19
N LYS A 63 1.94 4.55 13.29
CA LYS A 63 2.80 3.59 14.02
C LYS A 63 2.08 2.30 14.41
N ARG A 64 0.78 2.37 14.75
CA ARG A 64 -0.02 1.19 15.10
C ARG A 64 -0.27 0.28 13.89
N GLN A 65 -0.57 0.87 12.73
CA GLN A 65 -0.79 0.12 11.49
C GLN A 65 0.51 -0.50 10.99
N ILE A 66 1.63 0.23 11.04
CA ILE A 66 2.94 -0.32 10.65
C ILE A 66 3.32 -1.52 11.50
N ALA A 67 3.12 -1.45 12.83
CA ALA A 67 3.40 -2.59 13.70
C ALA A 67 2.56 -3.82 13.34
N GLN A 68 1.28 -3.63 12.99
CA GLN A 68 0.41 -4.73 12.53
C GLN A 68 0.90 -5.32 11.21
N TYR A 69 1.24 -4.49 10.22
CA TYR A 69 1.79 -4.97 8.96
C TYR A 69 3.13 -5.67 9.16
N ALA A 70 4.04 -5.08 9.93
CA ALA A 70 5.35 -5.67 10.17
C ALA A 70 5.26 -7.03 10.86
N SER A 71 4.40 -7.17 11.87
CA SER A 71 4.16 -8.45 12.54
C SER A 71 3.58 -9.49 11.57
N ALA A 72 2.61 -9.10 10.74
CA ALA A 72 2.06 -9.98 9.72
C ALA A 72 3.11 -10.42 8.68
N ILE A 73 3.96 -9.51 8.20
CA ILE A 73 5.01 -9.79 7.20
C ILE A 73 6.14 -10.63 7.80
N SER A 74 6.54 -10.35 9.04
CA SER A 74 7.58 -11.11 9.75
C SER A 74 7.13 -12.55 10.01
N ALA A 75 5.83 -12.76 10.25
CA ALA A 75 5.23 -14.08 10.38
C ALA A 75 5.10 -14.85 9.05
N LEU A 76 5.29 -14.21 7.88
CA LEU A 76 5.28 -14.92 6.61
C LEU A 76 6.55 -15.76 6.45
N PRO A 77 6.45 -16.95 5.84
CA PRO A 77 7.62 -17.76 5.55
C PRO A 77 8.60 -16.97 4.66
N PRO A 78 9.92 -17.07 4.92
CA PRO A 78 10.91 -16.45 4.06
C PRO A 78 10.72 -17.00 2.65
N GLY A 79 10.90 -16.12 1.67
CA GLY A 79 10.80 -16.50 0.28
C GLY A 79 11.74 -17.62 -0.07
N ARG A 80 11.19 -18.69 -0.67
CA ARG A 80 11.97 -19.72 -1.33
C ARG A 80 13.01 -19.13 -2.28
#